data_AF-A0AB36EZR7-F1
#
_entry.id   AF-A0AB36EZR7-F1
#
_cell.length_a   1.000
_cell.length_b   1.000
_cell.length_c   1.000
_cell.angle_alpha   90.00
_cell.angle_beta   90.00
_cell.angle_gamma   90.00
#
_symmetry.space_group_name_H-M   'P 1'
#
loop_
_entity.id
_entity.type
_entity.pdbx_description
1 polymer ?
#
loop_
_entity_poly.entity_id
_entity_poly.type
_entity_poly.pdbx_seq_one_letter_code
_entity_poly.pdbx_strand_id
1 'polypeptide(L)'
;MTACGINICTRHGKANELAEMLNFCVAASRANLESKVVSLFYDSNSCSCSFELAPAVDPYDDDGKAILEIARQTIAQFEWDGIVEHGAPLDDMEL
;
A
#
# COMPACT_ATOMS: atom_id res chain seq x y z
N MET A 1 0.05 9.86 -9.84
CA MET A 1 0.14 11.05 -8.94
C MET A 1 1.12 10.73 -7.82
N THR A 2 1.50 11.69 -6.98
CA THR A 2 2.44 11.47 -5.88
C THR A 2 1.79 11.89 -4.55
N ALA A 3 1.90 11.05 -3.53
CA ALA A 3 1.39 11.30 -2.18
C ALA A 3 2.47 10.93 -1.16
N CYS A 4 2.79 11.85 -0.24
CA CYS A 4 3.85 11.64 0.77
C CYS A 4 5.22 11.19 0.19
N GLY A 5 5.53 11.54 -1.06
CA GLY A 5 6.76 11.10 -1.73
C GLY A 5 6.67 9.75 -2.45
N ILE A 6 5.54 9.05 -2.34
CA ILE A 6 5.28 7.76 -3.00
C ILE A 6 4.43 7.98 -4.24
N ASN A 7 4.77 7.32 -5.35
CA ASN A 7 3.97 7.37 -6.57
C ASN A 7 2.76 6.45 -6.47
N ILE A 8 1.55 6.95 -6.73
CA ILE A 8 0.33 6.14 -6.72
C ILE A 8 -0.41 6.25 -8.05
N CYS A 9 -0.93 5.11 -8.50
CA CYS A 9 -1.71 4.99 -9.72
C CYS A 9 -2.81 3.93 -9.56
N THR A 10 -4.04 4.23 -9.96
CA THR A 10 -5.14 3.27 -10.04
C THR A 10 -5.49 3.03 -11.50
N ARG A 11 -5.87 1.81 -11.87
CA ARG A 11 -6.22 1.47 -13.26
C ARG A 11 -7.44 2.26 -13.76
N HIS A 12 -8.51 2.30 -12.97
CA HIS A 12 -9.77 2.94 -13.37
C HIS A 12 -10.14 4.20 -12.57
N GLY A 13 -9.27 4.70 -11.68
CA GLY A 13 -9.53 5.95 -10.97
C GLY A 13 -10.61 5.86 -9.89
N LYS A 14 -10.94 4.68 -9.36
CA LYS A 14 -12.01 4.56 -8.36
C LYS A 14 -11.60 5.20 -7.04
N ALA A 15 -12.55 5.88 -6.40
CA ALA A 15 -12.30 6.68 -5.20
C ALA A 15 -11.88 5.82 -3.99
N ASN A 16 -12.47 4.64 -3.82
CA ASN A 16 -12.13 3.71 -2.74
C ASN A 16 -10.70 3.15 -2.89
N GLU A 17 -10.33 2.71 -4.10
CA GLU A 17 -8.98 2.24 -4.43
C GLU A 17 -7.94 3.34 -4.14
N LEU A 18 -8.26 4.59 -4.51
CA LEU A 18 -7.38 5.72 -4.23
C LEU A 18 -7.30 6.05 -2.73
N ALA A 19 -8.42 5.94 -1.99
CA ALA A 19 -8.46 6.19 -0.55
C ALA A 19 -7.60 5.19 0.23
N GLU A 20 -7.65 3.90 -0.13
CA GLU A 20 -6.77 2.86 0.42
C GLU A 20 -5.29 3.24 0.22
N MET A 21 -4.90 3.56 -1.02
CA MET A 21 -3.51 3.94 -1.33
C MET A 21 -3.06 5.22 -0.61
N LEU A 22 -3.94 6.21 -0.47
CA LEU A 22 -3.64 7.45 0.27
C LEU A 22 -3.47 7.18 1.76
N ASN A 23 -4.31 6.33 2.36
CA ASN A 23 -4.19 5.93 3.76
C ASN A 23 -2.86 5.19 4.01
N PHE A 24 -2.47 4.29 3.10
CA PHE A 24 -1.16 3.66 3.13
C PHE A 24 -0.03 4.70 3.12
N CYS A 25 -0.06 5.66 2.18
CA CYS A 25 1.00 6.67 2.06
C CYS A 25 1.15 7.51 3.33
N VAL A 26 0.03 7.89 3.96
CA VAL A 26 0.03 8.64 5.22
C VAL A 26 0.60 7.79 6.36
N ALA A 27 0.22 6.52 6.46
CA ALA A 27 0.72 5.61 7.49
C ALA A 27 2.23 5.32 7.32
N ALA A 28 2.68 5.05 6.09
CA ALA A 28 4.10 4.88 5.76
C ALA A 28 4.92 6.12 6.13
N SER A 29 4.41 7.31 5.81
CA SER A 29 5.08 8.57 6.17
C SER A 29 5.17 8.80 7.67
N ARG A 30 4.14 8.42 8.44
CA ARG A 30 4.18 8.49 9.91
C ARG A 30 5.20 7.53 10.53
N ALA A 31 5.49 6.43 9.85
CA ALA A 31 6.51 5.47 10.23
C ALA A 31 7.93 5.80 9.70
N ASN A 32 8.10 6.90 8.96
CA ASN A 32 9.35 7.26 8.25
C ASN A 32 9.78 6.23 7.18
N LEU A 33 8.81 5.54 6.57
CA LEU A 33 9.02 4.51 5.55
C LEU A 33 8.70 4.99 4.13
N GLU A 34 8.29 6.25 3.95
CA GLU A 34 7.87 6.77 2.66
C GLU A 34 8.96 6.74 1.58
N SER A 35 10.24 6.83 1.98
CA SER A 35 11.39 6.70 1.07
C SER A 35 11.71 5.24 0.70
N LYS A 36 11.09 4.28 1.37
CA LYS A 36 11.30 2.83 1.19
C LYS A 36 10.32 2.24 0.17
N VAL A 37 9.28 2.98 -0.21
CA VAL A 37 8.29 2.58 -1.21
C VAL A 37 8.36 3.53 -2.39
N VAL A 38 8.67 3.03 -3.58
CA VAL A 38 8.79 3.82 -4.81
C VAL A 38 7.42 4.11 -5.39
N SER A 39 6.57 3.07 -5.49
CA SER A 39 5.25 3.20 -6.07
C SER A 39 4.23 2.18 -5.55
N LEU A 40 2.95 2.53 -5.65
CA LEU A 40 1.81 1.63 -5.53
C LEU A 40 1.00 1.66 -6.82
N PHE A 41 0.50 0.51 -7.22
CA PHE A 41 -0.43 0.37 -8.33
C PHE A 41 -1.65 -0.45 -7.93
N TYR A 42 -2.85 0.11 -8.07
CA TYR A 42 -4.09 -0.61 -7.83
C TYR A 42 -4.69 -1.11 -9.15
N ASP A 43 -4.75 -2.44 -9.30
CA ASP A 43 -5.43 -3.07 -10.42
C ASP A 43 -6.89 -3.36 -10.07
N SER A 44 -7.76 -2.47 -10.52
CA SER A 44 -9.21 -2.56 -10.37
C SER A 44 -9.83 -3.84 -10.98
N ASN A 45 -9.14 -4.55 -11.87
CA ASN A 45 -9.65 -5.78 -12.49
C ASN A 45 -9.44 -7.00 -11.58
N SER A 46 -8.31 -7.05 -10.85
CA SER A 46 -8.01 -8.11 -9.88
C SER A 46 -8.37 -7.71 -8.45
N CYS A 47 -8.85 -6.48 -8.24
CA CYS A 47 -9.09 -5.88 -6.94
C CYS A 47 -7.87 -5.98 -6.03
N SER A 48 -6.67 -5.77 -6.58
CA SER A 48 -5.41 -5.97 -5.86
C SER A 48 -4.47 -4.79 -6.05
N CYS A 49 -3.84 -4.35 -4.96
CA CYS A 49 -2.71 -3.43 -5.02
C CYS A 49 -1.39 -4.19 -5.16
N SER A 50 -0.40 -3.58 -5.81
CA SER A 50 0.98 -4.04 -5.84
C SER A 50 1.92 -2.90 -5.46
N PHE A 51 3.13 -3.26 -5.01
CA PHE A 51 4.13 -2.34 -4.51
C PHE A 51 5.42 -2.46 -5.31
N GLU A 52 6.08 -1.32 -5.51
CA GLU A 52 7.48 -1.26 -5.92
C GLU A 52 8.28 -0.72 -4.73
N LEU A 53 9.14 -1.55 -4.16
CA LEU A 53 9.99 -1.18 -3.02
C LEU A 53 11.31 -0.58 -3.50
N ALA A 54 11.93 0.25 -2.65
CA ALA A 54 13.27 0.75 -2.92
C ALA A 54 14.27 -0.42 -2.98
N PRO A 55 15.31 -0.38 -3.84
CA PRO A 55 16.23 -1.51 -4.04
C PRO A 55 16.96 -2.02 -2.80
N ALA A 56 17.01 -1.22 -1.73
CA ALA A 56 17.67 -1.55 -0.48
C ALA A 56 16.73 -2.21 0.56
N VAL A 57 15.45 -2.39 0.23
CA VAL A 57 14.45 -2.98 1.12
C VAL A 57 14.29 -4.45 0.79
N ASP A 58 14.51 -5.31 1.76
CA ASP A 58 14.16 -6.73 1.68
C ASP A 58 12.74 -6.93 2.26
N PRO A 59 11.80 -7.57 1.54
CA PRO A 59 10.45 -7.82 2.05
C PRO A 59 10.39 -8.53 3.41
N TYR A 60 11.46 -9.23 3.81
CA TYR A 60 11.57 -10.00 5.05
C TYR A 60 12.40 -9.32 6.15
N ASP A 61 13.03 -8.18 5.86
CA ASP A 61 13.72 -7.38 6.87
C ASP A 61 12.71 -6.57 7.73
N ASP A 62 13.24 -5.78 8.67
CA ASP A 62 12.39 -5.02 9.60
C ASP A 62 11.60 -3.89 8.88
N ASP A 63 12.19 -3.26 7.86
CA ASP A 63 11.52 -2.22 7.07
C ASP A 63 10.41 -2.88 6.21
N GLY A 64 10.71 -3.99 5.54
CA GLY A 64 9.77 -4.77 4.74
C GLY A 64 8.59 -5.28 5.57
N LYS A 65 8.85 -5.84 6.75
CA LYS A 65 7.79 -6.26 7.69
C LYS A 65 6.93 -5.09 8.16
N ALA A 66 7.53 -3.94 8.44
CA ALA A 66 6.78 -2.76 8.84
C ALA A 66 5.89 -2.23 7.70
N ILE A 67 6.38 -2.25 6.45
CA ILE A 67 5.59 -1.91 5.27
C ILE A 67 4.42 -2.88 5.08
N LEU A 68 4.68 -4.19 5.21
CA LEU A 68 3.65 -5.23 5.13
C LEU A 68 2.55 -5.01 6.18
N GLU A 69 2.92 -4.70 7.42
CA GLU A 69 1.96 -4.44 8.48
C GLU A 69 1.09 -3.21 8.18
N ILE A 70 1.69 -2.14 7.64
CA ILE A 70 0.94 -0.96 7.20
C ILE A 70 -0.01 -1.31 6.05
N ALA A 71 0.42 -2.11 5.08
CA ALA A 71 -0.42 -2.57 3.99
C ALA A 71 -1.63 -3.35 4.51
N ARG A 72 -1.43 -4.27 5.47
CA ARG A 72 -2.52 -5.02 6.12
C ARG A 72 -3.53 -4.13 6.85
N GLN A 73 -3.13 -2.95 7.31
CA GLN A 73 -4.03 -2.02 8.01
C GLN A 73 -4.73 -1.02 7.08
N THR A 74 -4.36 -0.95 5.80
CA THR A 74 -4.78 0.15 4.92
C THR A 74 -5.30 -0.28 3.55
N ILE A 75 -4.93 -1.48 3.07
CA ILE A 75 -5.28 -1.98 1.74
C ILE A 75 -6.09 -3.27 1.86
N ALA A 76 -7.21 -3.38 1.13
CA ALA A 76 -8.12 -4.54 1.16
C ALA A 76 -7.44 -5.85 0.73
N GLN A 77 -6.77 -5.80 -0.41
CA GLN A 77 -6.08 -6.94 -0.98
C GLN A 77 -4.88 -6.42 -1.73
N PHE A 78 -3.75 -7.10 -1.55
CA PHE A 78 -2.53 -6.73 -2.21
C PHE A 78 -1.62 -7.92 -2.43
N GLU A 79 -0.67 -7.77 -3.34
CA GLU A 79 0.37 -8.74 -3.57
C GLU A 79 1.64 -8.33 -2.81
N TRP A 80 2.24 -9.29 -2.12
CA TRP A 80 3.49 -9.14 -1.39
C TRP A 80 4.40 -10.35 -1.61
N ASP A 81 5.51 -10.14 -2.30
CA ASP A 81 6.52 -11.16 -2.64
C ASP A 81 5.93 -12.47 -3.22
N GLY A 82 5.04 -12.33 -4.20
CA GLY A 82 4.34 -13.40 -4.90
C GLY A 82 3.11 -13.95 -4.18
N ILE A 83 2.78 -13.44 -2.99
CA ILE A 83 1.66 -13.91 -2.16
C ILE A 83 0.55 -12.86 -2.16
N VAL A 84 -0.69 -13.29 -2.39
CA VAL A 84 -1.86 -12.42 -2.20
C VAL A 84 -2.21 -12.38 -0.71
N GLU A 85 -2.17 -11.18 -0.16
CA GLU A 85 -2.51 -10.85 1.21
C GLU A 85 -3.85 -10.11 1.26
N HIS A 86 -4.52 -10.19 2.40
CA HIS A 86 -5.77 -9.49 2.68
C HIS A 86 -5.59 -8.61 3.92
N GLY A 87 -5.94 -7.33 3.79
CA GLY A 87 -5.93 -6.38 4.88
C GLY A 87 -7.32 -5.96 5.33
N ALA A 88 -7.35 -5.04 6.29
CA ALA A 88 -8.55 -4.44 6.86
C ALA A 88 -8.52 -2.92 6.56
N PRO A 89 -8.92 -2.50 5.35
CA PRO A 89 -9.04 -1.09 5.02
C PRO A 89 -10.11 -0.46 5.91
N LEU A 90 -10.01 0.85 6.13
CA LEU A 90 -10.94 1.63 6.96
C LEU A 90 -12.35 1.67 6.35
N ASP A 91 -13.09 0.57 6.43
CA ASP A 91 -14.53 0.45 6.17
C ASP A 91 -15.25 -0.35 7.28
N ASP A 92 -14.52 -0.83 8.31
CA ASP A 92 -15.06 -1.61 9.44
C ASP A 92 -15.13 -0.83 10.78
N MET A 93 -15.05 0.50 10.74
CA MET A 93 -15.53 1.31 11.86
C MET A 93 -16.96 1.73 11.57
N GLU A 94 -17.93 0.94 12.06
CA GLU A 94 -19.30 1.42 12.22
C GLU A 94 -19.27 2.78 12.95
N LEU A 95 -19.64 3.84 12.22
CA LEU A 95 -20.02 5.13 12.77
C LEU A 95 -21.50 5.10 13.19
#